data_AF-A0A1G4QM42-F1
#
_entry.id   AF-A0A1G4QM42-F1
#
_cell.length_a   1.000
_cell.length_b   1.000
_cell.length_c   1.000
_cell.angle_alpha   90.00
_cell.angle_beta   90.00
_cell.angle_gamma   90.00
#
_symmetry.space_group_name_H-M   'P 1'
#
loop_
_entity.id
_entity.type
_entity.pdbx_description
1 polymer ?
#
loop_
_entity_poly.entity_id
_entity_poly.type
_entity_poly.pdbx_seq_one_letter_code
_entity_poly.pdbx_strand_id
1 'polypeptide(L)' 'MLHHKAFRFRIYPTEEQTTLIHQMFGCARFVFNHFLARWNDTFQETGRGLSYQTCANGLPALKKVWPWLKEV' A
#
# COMPACT_ATOMS: atom_id res chain seq x y z
N MET A 1 33.15 -7.49 10.48
CA MET A 1 31.87 -7.23 11.17
C MET A 1 31.11 -6.16 10.39
N LEU A 2 29.89 -6.46 9.96
CA LEU A 2 29.02 -5.48 9.30
C LEU A 2 28.37 -4.61 10.40
N HIS A 3 28.73 -3.33 10.48
CA HIS A 3 28.12 -2.39 11.41
C HIS A 3 26.92 -1.72 10.74
N HIS A 4 25.71 -2.10 11.14
CA HIS A 4 24.50 -1.43 10.69
C HIS A 4 24.33 -0.12 11.46
N LYS A 5 24.28 1.01 10.73
CA LYS A 5 23.97 2.33 11.29
C LYS A 5 22.51 2.67 10.97
N ALA A 6 21.79 3.15 11.96
CA ALA A 6 20.45 3.71 11.79
C ALA A 6 20.45 5.16 12.25
N PHE A 7 19.67 6.00 11.56
CA PHE A 7 19.53 7.41 11.87
C PHE A 7 18.05 7.75 12.07
N ARG A 8 17.78 8.63 13.03
CA ARG A 8 16.44 9.14 13.30
C ARG A 8 16.43 10.64 13.03
N PHE A 9 15.58 11.06 12.11
CA PHE A 9 15.41 12.46 11.76
C PHE A 9 13.95 12.88 12.01
N ARG A 10 13.77 14.14 12.40
CA ARG A 10 12.46 14.80 12.37
C ARG A 10 12.36 15.60 11.09
N ILE A 11 11.29 15.41 10.33
CA ILE A 11 10.99 16.18 9.13
C ILE A 11 10.03 17.32 9.47
N TYR A 12 10.13 18.42 8.73
CA TYR A 12 9.23 19.58 8.82
C TYR A 12 8.67 19.85 7.42
N PRO A 13 7.63 19.10 7.02
CA PRO A 13 7.09 19.20 5.66
C PRO A 13 6.41 20.55 5.43
N THR A 14 6.48 21.05 4.20
CA THR A 14 5.58 22.13 3.73
C THR A 14 4.14 21.62 3.66
N GLU A 15 3.18 22.52 3.43
CA GLU A 15 1.77 22.12 3.26
C GLU A 15 1.58 21.17 2.06
N GLU A 16 2.26 21.44 0.95
CA GLU A 16 2.26 20.58 -0.24
C GLU A 16 2.84 19.19 0.09
N GLN A 17 3.97 19.13 0.78
CA GLN A 17 4.59 17.88 1.20
C GLN A 17 3.69 17.10 2.16
N THR A 18 3.03 17.78 3.11
CA THR A 18 2.07 17.17 4.03
C THR A 18 0.94 16.50 3.26
N THR A 19 0.41 17.19 2.25
CA THR A 19 -0.65 16.67 1.39
C THR A 19 -0.20 15.41 0.64
N LEU A 20 0.96 15.46 -0.01
CA LEU A 20 1.52 14.32 -0.74
C LEU A 20 1.81 13.13 0.18
N ILE A 21 2.34 13.38 1.39
CA ILE A 21 2.59 12.34 2.40
C ILE A 21 1.28 11.67 2.81
N HIS A 22 0.22 12.44 3.07
CA HIS A 22 -1.08 11.90 3.41
C HIS A 22 -1.70 11.10 2.26
N GLN A 23 -1.61 11.59 1.02
CA GLN A 23 -2.06 10.86 -0.16
C GLN A 23 -1.30 9.54 -0.31
N MET A 24 0.02 9.56 -0.18
CA MET A 24 0.87 8.38 -0.31
C MET A 24 0.53 7.31 0.73
N PHE A 25 0.48 7.67 2.01
CA PHE A 25 0.12 6.73 3.08
C PHE A 25 -1.35 6.29 3.00
N GLY A 26 -2.26 7.17 2.60
CA GLY A 26 -3.66 6.85 2.36
C GLY A 26 -3.84 5.81 1.27
N CYS A 27 -3.22 6.02 0.11
CA CYS A 27 -3.23 5.08 -1.02
C CYS A 27 -2.62 3.73 -0.63
N ALA A 28 -1.46 3.73 0.02
CA ALA A 28 -0.81 2.50 0.47
C ALA A 28 -1.69 1.71 1.45
N ARG A 29 -2.28 2.38 2.45
CA ARG A 29 -3.18 1.77 3.42
C ARG A 29 -4.44 1.21 2.77
N PHE A 30 -5.04 1.95 1.83
CA PHE A 30 -6.21 1.50 1.10
C PHE A 30 -5.92 0.22 0.30
N VAL A 31 -4.85 0.23 -0.50
CA VAL A 31 -4.47 -0.93 -1.32
C VAL A 31 -4.18 -2.14 -0.43
N PHE A 32 -3.43 -1.95 0.65
CA PHE A 32 -3.13 -3.02 1.61
C PHE A 32 -4.42 -3.61 2.21
N ASN A 33 -5.30 -2.78 2.74
CA ASN A 33 -6.55 -3.25 3.36
C ASN A 33 -7.47 -3.94 2.35
N HIS A 34 -7.55 -3.45 1.11
CA HIS A 34 -8.34 -4.07 0.05
C HIS A 34 -7.87 -5.50 -0.24
N PHE A 35 -6.56 -5.70 -0.40
CA PHE A 35 -6.01 -7.04 -0.68
C PHE A 35 -5.94 -7.93 0.56
N LEU A 36 -5.79 -7.35 1.76
CA LEU A 36 -5.90 -8.10 3.02
C LEU A 36 -7.30 -8.70 3.20
N ALA A 37 -8.36 -7.94 2.90
CA ALA A 37 -9.72 -8.46 2.95
C ALA A 37 -9.89 -9.64 1.99
N ARG A 38 -9.50 -9.47 0.72
CA ARG A 38 -9.57 -10.55 -0.28
C ARG A 38 -8.71 -11.76 0.10
N TRP A 39 -7.57 -11.53 0.74
CA TRP A 39 -6.72 -12.60 1.24
C TRP A 39 -7.46 -13.43 2.29
N ASN A 40 -8.08 -12.77 3.27
CA ASN A 40 -8.82 -13.45 4.32
C ASN A 40 -9.96 -14.29 3.74
N ASP A 41 -10.73 -13.74 2.81
CA ASP A 41 -11.82 -14.45 2.12
C ASP A 41 -11.28 -15.69 1.37
N THR A 42 -10.23 -15.51 0.55
CA THR A 42 -9.62 -16.60 -0.23
C THR A 42 -9.05 -17.69 0.67
N PHE A 43 -8.44 -17.30 1.79
CA PHE A 43 -7.85 -18.24 2.74
C PHE A 43 -8.91 -19.06 3.47
N GLN A 44 -10.04 -18.44 3.85
CA GLN A 44 -11.16 -19.16 4.45
C GLN A 44 -11.75 -20.21 3.50
N GLU A 45 -11.83 -19.91 2.21
CA GLU A 45 -12.42 -20.81 1.21
C GLU A 45 -11.46 -21.94 0.77
N THR A 46 -10.17 -21.63 0.63
CA THR A 46 -9.22 -22.52 -0.06
C THR A 46 -8.10 -23.05 0.83
N GLY A 47 -7.95 -22.50 2.05
CA GLY A 47 -6.80 -22.73 2.92
C GLY A 47 -5.49 -22.15 2.39
N ARG A 48 -5.53 -21.35 1.31
CA ARG A 48 -4.36 -20.71 0.69
C ARG A 48 -4.58 -19.22 0.51
N GLY A 49 -3.52 -18.45 0.75
CA GLY A 49 -3.54 -17.00 0.59
C GLY A 49 -3.35 -16.56 -0.86
N LEU A 50 -3.38 -15.25 -1.07
CA LEU A 50 -3.08 -14.66 -2.39
C LEU A 50 -1.57 -14.64 -2.65
N SER A 51 -1.17 -14.62 -3.92
CA SER A 51 0.22 -14.32 -4.26
C SER A 51 0.40 -12.82 -4.47
N TYR A 52 1.63 -12.32 -4.31
CA TYR A 52 1.96 -10.96 -4.71
C TYR A 52 1.56 -10.66 -6.16
N GLN A 53 1.82 -11.61 -7.08
CA GLN A 53 1.49 -11.47 -8.50
C GLN A 53 -0.02 -11.30 -8.70
N THR A 54 -0.84 -12.03 -7.95
CA THR A 54 -2.30 -11.90 -7.98
C THR A 54 -2.74 -10.50 -7.56
N CYS A 55 -2.18 -9.98 -6.46
CA CYS A 55 -2.48 -8.63 -5.99
C CYS A 55 -2.01 -7.55 -6.99
N ALA A 56 -0.77 -7.67 -7.48
CA ALA A 56 -0.19 -6.73 -8.45
C ALA A 56 -0.99 -6.68 -9.75
N ASN A 57 -1.44 -7.83 -10.27
CA ASN A 57 -2.28 -7.89 -11.47
C ASN A 57 -3.70 -7.35 -11.24
N GLY A 58 -4.21 -7.37 -10.00
CA GLY A 58 -5.49 -6.77 -9.64
C GLY A 58 -5.47 -5.24 -9.50
N LEU A 59 -4.31 -4.67 -9.20
CA LEU A 59 -4.17 -3.23 -8.93
C LEU A 59 -4.56 -2.33 -10.12
N PRO A 60 -4.22 -2.63 -11.39
CA PRO A 60 -4.67 -1.83 -12.53
C PRO A 60 -6.19 -1.70 -12.64
N ALA A 61 -6.94 -2.77 -12.35
CA ALA A 61 -8.40 -2.72 -12.34
C ALA A 61 -8.90 -1.84 -11.18
N LEU A 62 -8.29 -1.96 -10.01
CA LEU A 62 -8.62 -1.15 -8.84
C LEU A 62 -8.38 0.35 -9.09
N LYS A 63 -7.27 0.72 -9.76
CA LYS A 63 -6.98 2.11 -10.17
C LYS A 63 -7.97 2.67 -11.21
N LYS A 64 -8.69 1.81 -11.95
CA LYS A 64 -9.78 2.26 -12.84
C LYS A 64 -11.04 2.62 -12.05
N VAL A 65 -11.35 1.86 -11.01
CA VAL A 65 -12.50 2.12 -10.11
C VAL A 65 -12.24 3.33 -9.22
N TRP A 66 -11.00 3.50 -8.75
CA TRP A 66 -10.59 4.57 -7.85
C TRP A 66 -9.49 5.43 -8.49
N PRO A 67 -9.84 6.44 -9.30
CA PRO A 67 -8.87 7.24 -10.06
C PRO A 67 -7.81 7.94 -9.21
N TRP A 68 -8.15 8.33 -7.97
CA TRP A 68 -7.23 8.97 -7.03
C TRP A 68 -6.04 8.08 -6.63
N LEU A 69 -6.12 6.75 -6.81
CA LEU A 69 -4.97 5.84 -6.66
C LEU A 69 -3.90 6.01 -7.75
N LYS A 70 -4.14 6.84 -8.77
CA LYS A 70 -3.15 7.20 -9.79
C LYS A 70 -2.34 8.45 -9.43
N GLU A 71 -2.75 9.17 -8.40
CA GLU A 71 -2.07 10.38 -7.92
C GLU A 71 -0.78 10.06 -7.14
N VAL A 72 -0.54 8.76 -6.87
CA VAL A 72 0.64 8.20 -6.21
C VAL A 72 1.21 7.05 -7.05
#